data_AF-A0A2N9AXT3-F1
#
_entry.id   AF-A0A2N9AXT3-F1
#
_cell.length_a   1.000
_cell.length_b   1.000
_cell.length_c   1.000
_cell.angle_alpha   90.00
_cell.angle_beta   90.00
_cell.angle_gamma   90.00
#
_symmetry.space_group_name_H-M   'P 1'
#
loop_
_entity.id
_entity.type
_entity.pdbx_description
1 polymer ?
#
loop_
_entity_poly.entity_id
_entity_poly.type
_entity_poly.pdbx_seq_one_letter_code
_entity_poly.pdbx_strand_id
1 'polypeptide(L)'
;MGCSERRGLARLMLRHPQRRAAFRRLAADDPYFLELCEAYEAACAAVEFWAKSNDPAAPDRTCEYRVLAAEVEKDILRKAE
;
A
#
# COMPACT_ATOMS: atom_id res chain seq x y z
N MET A 1 -6.97 12.90 6.07
CA MET A 1 -6.16 12.12 5.12
C MET A 1 -4.91 12.90 4.72
N GLY A 2 -3.76 12.49 5.22
CA GLY A 2 -2.43 12.97 4.91
C GLY A 2 -1.94 12.57 3.52
N CYS A 3 -0.67 12.90 3.22
CA CYS A 3 -0.08 12.67 1.90
C CYS A 3 0.18 11.17 1.62
N SER A 4 0.62 10.42 2.63
CA SER A 4 0.96 9.00 2.48
C SER A 4 -0.30 8.15 2.26
N GLU A 5 -1.35 8.32 3.08
CA GLU A 5 -2.64 7.66 2.91
C GLU A 5 -3.21 7.86 1.49
N ARG A 6 -3.17 9.11 0.99
CA ARG A 6 -3.65 9.46 -0.36
C ARG A 6 -2.87 8.73 -1.47
N ARG A 7 -1.55 8.63 -1.35
CA ARG A 7 -0.73 7.93 -2.34
C ARG A 7 -0.99 6.42 -2.30
N GLY A 8 -1.11 5.84 -1.11
CA GLY A 8 -1.49 4.44 -0.95
C GLY A 8 -2.85 4.12 -1.58
N LEU A 9 -3.86 4.94 -1.30
CA LEU A 9 -5.18 4.83 -1.91
C LEU A 9 -5.12 4.93 -3.44
N ALA A 10 -4.34 5.87 -3.98
CA ALA A 10 -4.19 6.03 -5.42
C ALA A 10 -3.54 4.79 -6.06
N ARG A 11 -2.49 4.22 -5.46
CA ARG A 11 -1.85 2.98 -5.93
C ARG A 11 -2.85 1.82 -5.95
N LEU A 12 -3.67 1.67 -4.90
CA LEU A 12 -4.69 0.62 -4.82
C LEU A 12 -5.77 0.80 -5.91
N MET A 13 -6.22 2.02 -6.15
CA MET A 13 -7.21 2.33 -7.20
C MET A 13 -6.70 2.11 -8.62
N LEU A 14 -5.39 2.24 -8.84
CA LEU A 14 -4.75 1.92 -10.11
C LEU A 14 -4.66 0.40 -10.30
N ARG A 15 -4.32 -0.32 -9.23
CA ARG A 15 -4.13 -1.78 -9.24
C ARG A 15 -5.43 -2.58 -9.25
N HIS A 16 -6.48 -2.07 -8.60
CA HIS A 16 -7.82 -2.70 -8.52
C HIS A 16 -8.92 -1.74 -8.98
N PRO A 17 -9.00 -1.44 -10.29
CA PRO A 17 -9.98 -0.49 -10.82
C PRO A 17 -11.44 -0.85 -10.49
N GLN A 18 -11.76 -2.14 -10.43
CA GLN A 18 -13.07 -2.68 -10.10
C GLN A 18 -13.49 -2.41 -8.64
N ARG A 19 -12.55 -2.13 -7.73
CA ARG A 19 -12.83 -1.87 -6.30
C ARG A 19 -12.81 -0.39 -5.92
N ARG A 20 -12.66 0.52 -6.89
CA ARG A 20 -12.55 1.97 -6.64
C ARG A 20 -13.70 2.55 -5.82
N ALA A 21 -14.93 2.11 -6.07
CA ALA A 21 -16.09 2.58 -5.33
C ALA A 21 -16.02 2.18 -3.85
N ALA A 22 -15.68 0.91 -3.57
CA ALA A 22 -15.50 0.41 -2.21
C ALA A 22 -14.38 1.15 -1.48
N PHE A 23 -13.22 1.33 -2.13
CA PHE A 23 -12.11 2.08 -1.53
C PHE A 23 -12.45 3.53 -1.22
N ARG A 24 -13.23 4.23 -2.06
CA ARG A 24 -13.69 5.59 -1.76
C ARG A 24 -14.59 5.65 -0.54
N ARG A 25 -15.50 4.68 -0.42
CA ARG A 25 -16.41 4.58 0.72
C ARG A 25 -15.62 4.32 2.02
N LEU A 26 -14.76 3.31 2.02
CA LEU A 26 -13.90 2.99 3.17
C LEU A 26 -13.00 4.17 3.55
N ALA A 27 -12.42 4.87 2.58
CA ALA A 27 -11.59 6.04 2.83
C ALA A 27 -12.34 7.22 3.48
N ALA A 28 -13.67 7.29 3.31
CA ALA A 28 -14.50 8.31 3.95
C ALA A 28 -14.91 7.92 5.38
N ASP A 29 -15.16 6.63 5.60
CA ASP A 29 -15.87 6.16 6.81
C ASP A 29 -14.99 5.36 7.79
N ASP A 30 -13.81 4.89 7.36
CA ASP A 30 -12.97 3.94 8.11
C ASP A 30 -11.53 4.49 8.32
N PRO A 31 -11.21 5.04 9.51
CA PRO A 31 -9.87 5.50 9.83
C PRO A 31 -8.80 4.41 9.77
N TYR A 32 -9.14 3.17 10.13
CA TYR A 32 -8.20 2.05 10.07
C TYR A 32 -7.88 1.65 8.63
N PHE A 33 -8.83 1.80 7.71
CA PHE A 33 -8.55 1.67 6.28
C PHE A 33 -7.53 2.72 5.79
N LEU A 34 -7.55 3.94 6.34
CA LEU A 34 -6.55 4.96 6.02
C LEU A 34 -5.17 4.59 6.54
N GLU A 35 -5.07 4.07 7.76
CA GLU A 35 -3.81 3.55 8.32
C GLU A 35 -3.23 2.42 7.44
N LEU A 36 -4.08 1.51 6.93
CA LEU A 36 -3.65 0.48 5.99
C LEU A 36 -3.17 1.08 4.66
N CYS A 37 -3.82 2.13 4.15
CA CYS A 37 -3.35 2.84 2.95
C CYS A 37 -1.98 3.48 3.18
N GLU A 38 -1.74 4.05 4.36
CA GLU A 38 -0.43 4.60 4.73
C GLU A 38 0.64 3.51 4.82
N ALA A 39 0.35 2.40 5.51
CA ALA A 39 1.26 1.27 5.63
C ALA A 39 1.60 0.68 4.25
N TYR A 40 0.60 0.57 3.35
CA TYR A 40 0.79 0.10 2.00
C TYR A 40 1.70 1.03 1.19
N GLU A 41 1.49 2.35 1.27
CA GLU A 41 2.36 3.34 0.65
C GLU A 41 3.79 3.24 1.18
N ALA A 42 3.97 3.13 2.50
CA ALA A 42 5.28 3.04 3.12
C ALA A 42 6.06 1.80 2.65
N ALA A 43 5.41 0.63 2.60
CA ALA A 43 6.01 -0.59 2.09
C ALA A 43 6.37 -0.46 0.60
N CYS A 44 5.47 0.10 -0.22
CA CYS A 44 5.73 0.34 -1.64
C CYS A 44 6.90 1.31 -1.87
N ALA A 45 6.95 2.41 -1.11
CA ALA A 45 8.05 3.37 -1.17
C ALA A 45 9.39 2.74 -0.75
N ALA A 46 9.39 1.87 0.26
CA ALA A 46 10.57 1.13 0.66
C ALA A 46 11.05 0.17 -0.44
N VAL A 47 10.15 -0.55 -1.11
CA VAL A 47 10.49 -1.37 -2.30
C VAL A 47 11.18 -0.54 -3.37
N GLU A 48 10.63 0.64 -3.70
CA GLU A 48 11.19 1.53 -4.71
C GLU A 48 12.56 2.11 -4.31
N PHE A 49 12.73 2.40 -3.03
CA PHE A 49 14.00 2.88 -2.47
C PHE A 49 15.07 1.79 -2.58
N TRP A 50 14.80 0.59 -2.04
CA TRP A 50 15.77 -0.50 -2.04
C TRP A 50 16.06 -1.02 -3.45
N ALA A 51 15.09 -1.03 -4.35
CA ALA A 51 15.32 -1.42 -5.74
C ALA A 51 16.31 -0.51 -6.49
N LYS A 52 16.55 0.71 -5.99
CA LYS A 52 17.51 1.67 -6.55
C LYS A 52 18.80 1.78 -5.73
N SER A 53 18.89 1.07 -4.61
CA SER A 53 20.03 1.12 -3.71
C SER A 53 21.15 0.20 -4.20
N ASN A 54 22.40 0.64 -4.00
CA ASN A 54 23.59 -0.17 -4.24
C ASN A 54 24.03 -0.95 -2.98
N ASP A 55 23.23 -0.91 -1.91
CA ASP A 55 23.50 -1.65 -0.69
C ASP A 55 23.46 -3.17 -0.97
N PRO A 56 24.43 -3.96 -0.47
CA PRO A 56 24.42 -5.42 -0.63
C PRO A 56 23.14 -6.10 -0.12
N ALA A 57 22.46 -5.53 0.88
CA ALA A 57 21.20 -6.04 1.42
C ALA A 57 19.97 -5.60 0.60
N ALA A 58 20.15 -4.73 -0.41
CA ALA A 58 19.04 -4.21 -1.21
C ALA A 58 18.14 -5.28 -1.84
N PRO A 59 18.66 -6.40 -2.39
CA PRO A 59 17.81 -7.47 -2.93
C PRO A 59 16.90 -8.09 -1.86
N ASP A 60 17.46 -8.39 -0.68
CA ASP A 60 16.72 -9.00 0.43
C ASP A 60 15.68 -8.04 0.99
N ARG A 61 16.05 -6.78 1.23
CA ARG A 61 15.11 -5.74 1.68
C ARG A 61 13.99 -5.50 0.68
N THR A 62 14.31 -5.45 -0.61
CA THR A 62 13.29 -5.32 -1.66
C THR A 62 12.31 -6.49 -1.61
N CYS A 63 12.79 -7.72 -1.39
CA CYS A 63 11.94 -8.90 -1.24
C CYS A 63 11.04 -8.80 0.00
N GLU A 64 11.61 -8.49 1.17
CA GLU A 64 10.88 -8.32 2.43
C GLU A 64 9.75 -7.28 2.31
N TYR A 65 10.05 -6.09 1.78
CA TYR A 65 9.05 -5.04 1.64
C TYR A 65 7.99 -5.36 0.58
N ARG A 66 8.31 -6.15 -0.45
CA ARG A 66 7.29 -6.66 -1.39
C ARG A 66 6.31 -7.60 -0.71
N VAL A 67 6.81 -8.51 0.13
CA VAL A 67 5.95 -9.40 0.93
C VAL A 67 5.08 -8.57 1.86
N LEU A 68 5.65 -7.60 2.57
CA LEU A 68 4.88 -6.71 3.45
C LEU A 68 3.79 -5.95 2.70
N ALA A 69 4.12 -5.36 1.54
CA ALA A 69 3.13 -4.66 0.71
C ALA A 69 1.99 -5.59 0.26
N ALA A 70 2.31 -6.84 -0.09
CA ALA A 70 1.31 -7.84 -0.48
C ALA A 70 0.41 -8.26 0.68
N GLU A 71 0.94 -8.42 1.90
CA GLU A 71 0.14 -8.75 3.08
C GLU A 71 -0.80 -7.59 3.46
N VAL A 72 -0.29 -6.36 3.49
CA VAL A 72 -1.13 -5.17 3.74
C VAL A 72 -2.21 -5.03 2.65
N GLU A 73 -1.86 -5.27 1.38
CA GLU A 73 -2.83 -5.27 0.28
C GLU A 73 -3.94 -6.31 0.50
N LYS A 74 -3.61 -7.52 0.98
CA LYS A 74 -4.62 -8.54 1.30
C LYS A 74 -5.59 -8.07 2.38
N ASP A 75 -5.09 -7.45 3.45
CA ASP A 75 -5.95 -6.93 4.53
C ASP A 75 -6.90 -5.83 4.04
N ILE A 76 -6.39 -4.92 3.21
CA ILE A 76 -7.20 -3.89 2.54
C ILE A 76 -8.28 -4.54 1.67
N LEU A 77 -7.91 -5.56 0.89
CA LEU A 77 -8.84 -6.24 -0.01
C LEU A 77 -9.96 -6.95 0.76
N ARG A 78 -9.68 -7.56 1.92
CA ARG A 78 -10.71 -8.16 2.79
C ARG A 78 -11.72 -7.15 3.32
N LYS A 79 -11.29 -5.89 3.52
CA LYS A 79 -12.19 -4.81 3.94
C LYS A 79 -13.06 -4.26 2.80
N ALA A 80 -12.65 -4.51 1.56
CA ALA A 80 -13.32 -4.02 0.35
C ALA A 80 -14.07 -5.13 -0.42
N GLU A 81 -14.33 -6.27 0.24
CA GLU A 81 -15.31 -7.28 -0.18
C GLU A 81 -16.73 -6.85 0.21
#